data_AF-A0A2M6ZYV9-F1
#
_entry.id   AF-A0A2M6ZYV9-F1
#
_cell.length_a   1.000
_cell.length_b   1.000
_cell.length_c   1.000
_cell.angle_alpha   90.00
_cell.angle_beta   90.00
_cell.angle_gamma   90.00
#
_symmetry.space_group_name_H-M   'P 1'
#
loop_
_entity.id
_entity.type
_entity.pdbx_description
1 polymer ?
#
loop_
_entity_poly.entity_id
_entity_poly.type
_entity_poly.pdbx_seq_one_letter_code
_entity_poly.pdbx_strand_id
1 'polypeptide(L)'
;TPIALAVAGIIYIFNALTYAEGSAMFPEAGGSASFARHGFNDLASLISGWALMLSYIVTISISAYTIPPYLSHFWPILKEPVIGTATSLGIILFLMLINVIGIRESSRMNIFFISIDIATQ
;
A
#
# COMPACT_ATOMS: atom_id res chain seq x y z
N THR A 1 -15.87 -0.94 17.06
CA THR A 1 -17.22 -0.48 17.46
C THR A 1 -17.70 0.55 16.43
N PRO A 2 -19.01 0.71 16.20
CA PRO A 2 -19.56 1.61 15.18
C PRO A 2 -19.06 3.06 15.32
N ILE A 3 -18.89 3.53 16.56
CA ILE A 3 -18.38 4.86 16.89
C ILE A 3 -16.93 5.04 16.41
N ALA A 4 -16.07 4.05 16.60
CA ALA A 4 -14.68 4.11 16.14
C ALA A 4 -14.58 4.19 14.61
N LEU A 5 -15.46 3.47 13.89
CA LEU A 5 -15.53 3.54 12.42
C LEU A 5 -16.00 4.92 11.95
N ALA A 6 -17.00 5.51 12.61
CA ALA A 6 -17.48 6.85 12.28
C ALA A 6 -16.38 7.91 12.46
N VAL A 7 -15.66 7.88 13.58
CA VAL A 7 -14.55 8.81 13.84
C VAL A 7 -13.42 8.62 12.83
N ALA A 8 -13.03 7.37 12.54
CA ALA A 8 -12.02 7.09 11.52
C ALA A 8 -12.43 7.58 10.13
N GLY A 9 -13.71 7.41 9.77
CA GLY A 9 -14.26 7.90 8.50
C GLY A 9 -14.20 9.42 8.37
N ILE A 10 -14.55 10.16 9.43
CA ILE A 10 -14.47 11.63 9.44
C ILE A 10 -13.02 12.09 9.24
N ILE A 11 -12.07 11.50 9.98
CA ILE A 11 -10.64 11.83 9.84
C ILE A 11 -10.15 11.52 8.42
N TYR A 12 -10.59 10.40 7.83
CA TYR A 12 -10.24 10.02 6.47
C TYR A 12 -10.77 11.00 5.43
N ILE A 13 -12.00 11.52 5.60
CA ILE A 13 -12.57 12.55 4.70
C ILE A 13 -11.71 13.81 4.71
N PHE A 14 -11.34 14.32 5.89
CA PHE A 14 -10.47 15.49 5.98
C PHE A 14 -9.10 15.23 5.34
N ASN A 15 -8.53 14.05 5.55
CA ASN A 15 -7.28 13.65 4.92
C ASN A 15 -7.42 13.67 3.38
N ALA A 16 -8.46 13.04 2.84
CA ALA A 16 -8.72 13.00 1.40
C ALA A 16 -8.89 14.40 0.79
N LEU A 17 -9.58 15.31 1.49
CA LEU A 17 -9.75 16.70 1.05
C LEU A 17 -8.41 17.45 1.01
N THR A 18 -7.56 17.33 2.04
CA THR A 18 -6.23 17.97 2.04
C THR A 18 -5.35 17.43 0.91
N TYR A 19 -5.40 16.12 0.64
CA TYR A 19 -4.66 15.52 -0.48
C TYR A 19 -5.22 15.95 -1.85
N ALA A 20 -6.54 16.10 -1.97
CA ALA A 20 -7.17 16.58 -3.20
C ALA A 20 -6.78 18.03 -3.49
N GLU A 21 -6.85 18.92 -2.50
CA GLU A 21 -6.41 20.31 -2.65
C GLU A 21 -4.91 20.39 -2.94
N GLY A 22 -4.07 19.61 -2.25
CA GLY A 22 -2.64 19.56 -2.48
C GLY A 22 -2.28 19.10 -3.90
N SER A 23 -2.93 18.03 -4.39
CA SER A 23 -2.70 17.51 -5.74
C SER A 23 -3.18 18.42 -6.85
N ALA A 24 -4.24 19.20 -6.63
CA ALA A 24 -4.69 20.23 -7.56
C ALA A 24 -3.76 21.46 -7.56
N MET A 25 -3.18 21.80 -6.40
CA MET A 25 -2.29 22.96 -6.24
C MET A 25 -0.87 22.71 -6.75
N PHE A 26 -0.34 21.50 -6.58
CA PHE A 26 1.00 21.13 -7.03
C PHE A 26 0.94 19.88 -7.92
N PRO A 27 0.92 20.03 -9.27
CA PRO A 27 0.90 18.92 -10.21
C PRO A 27 2.30 18.30 -10.38
N GLU A 28 3.00 18.07 -9.28
CA GLU A 28 4.29 17.38 -9.27
C GLU A 28 4.11 15.91 -8.89
N ALA A 29 4.80 15.02 -9.60
CA ALA A 29 4.74 13.56 -9.41
C ALA A 29 5.49 13.07 -8.14
N GLY A 30 5.37 13.78 -7.01
CA GLY A 30 6.10 13.50 -5.76
C GLY A 30 5.23 13.17 -4.53
N GLY A 31 3.90 13.26 -4.64
CA GLY A 31 2.97 12.91 -3.56
C GLY A 31 3.21 13.71 -2.27
N SER A 32 2.98 13.09 -1.11
CA SER A 32 3.04 13.75 0.21
C SER A 32 4.42 14.34 0.56
N ALA A 33 5.50 13.77 0.01
CA ALA A 33 6.84 14.31 0.17
C ALA A 33 7.00 15.64 -0.59
N SER A 34 6.45 15.78 -1.81
CA SER A 34 6.49 17.06 -2.54
C SER A 34 5.60 18.12 -1.87
N PHE A 35 4.43 17.74 -1.33
CA PHE A 35 3.58 18.68 -0.57
C PHE A 35 4.28 19.19 0.70
N ALA A 36 4.97 18.33 1.44
CA ALA A 36 5.74 18.72 2.61
C ALA A 36 6.97 19.59 2.26
N ARG A 37 7.53 19.42 1.06
CA ARG A 37 8.61 20.27 0.54
C ARG A 37 8.14 21.69 0.23
N HIS A 38 6.96 21.82 -0.35
CA HIS A 38 6.34 23.11 -0.67
C HIS A 38 5.79 23.84 0.57
N GLY A 39 5.23 23.11 1.53
CA GLY A 39 4.57 23.70 2.71
C GLY A 39 5.48 23.99 3.91
N PHE A 40 6.59 23.25 4.06
CA PHE A 40 7.48 23.39 5.23
C PHE A 40 8.94 23.62 4.83
N ASN A 41 9.66 22.55 4.51
CA ASN A 41 11.09 22.56 4.16
C ASN A 41 11.55 21.17 3.71
N ASP A 42 12.76 21.07 3.17
CA ASP A 42 13.37 19.80 2.70
C ASP A 42 13.45 18.73 3.81
N LEU A 43 13.71 19.10 5.06
CA LEU A 43 13.72 18.13 6.18
C LEU A 43 12.35 17.52 6.47
N ALA A 44 11.28 18.31 6.40
CA ALA A 44 9.92 17.81 6.60
C ALA A 44 9.50 16.88 5.46
N SER A 45 9.92 17.19 4.23
CA SER A 45 9.73 16.31 3.07
C SER A 45 10.43 14.97 3.22
N LEU A 46 11.66 14.97 3.76
CA LEU A 46 12.43 13.76 4.01
C LEU A 46 11.74 12.88 5.06
N ILE A 47 11.33 13.48 6.19
CA ILE A 47 10.63 12.74 7.26
C ILE A 47 9.31 12.16 6.76
N SER A 48 8.53 12.93 6.00
CA SER A 48 7.28 12.45 5.40
C SER A 48 7.52 11.27 4.44
N GLY A 49 8.54 11.37 3.58
CA GLY A 49 8.92 10.29 2.67
C GLY A 49 9.34 9.01 3.39
N TRP A 50 10.17 9.13 4.44
CA TRP A 50 10.56 8.00 5.28
C TRP A 50 9.38 7.38 6.03
N ALA A 51 8.50 8.20 6.60
CA ALA A 51 7.31 7.73 7.31
C ALA A 51 6.39 6.93 6.37
N LEU A 52 6.18 7.41 5.14
CA LEU A 52 5.42 6.69 4.13
C LEU A 52 6.08 5.37 3.73
N MET A 53 7.39 5.38 3.47
CA MET A 53 8.11 4.17 3.10
C MET A 53 8.00 3.09 4.20
N LEU A 54 8.20 3.48 5.45
CA LEU A 54 8.05 2.58 6.59
C LEU A 54 6.61 2.11 6.77
N SER A 55 5.63 3.00 6.58
CA SER A 55 4.21 2.64 6.63
C SER A 55 3.86 1.57 5.60
N TYR A 56 4.37 1.68 4.37
CA TYR A 56 4.17 0.65 3.35
C TYR A 56 4.82 -0.68 3.72
N ILE A 57 6.06 -0.67 4.23
CA ILE A 57 6.75 -1.89 4.69
C ILE A 57 5.94 -2.59 5.80
N VAL A 58 5.46 -1.83 6.79
CA VAL A 58 4.63 -2.36 7.88
C VAL A 58 3.32 -2.92 7.33
N THR A 59 2.67 -2.22 6.40
CA THR A 59 1.40 -2.66 5.80
C THR A 59 1.56 -3.99 5.05
N ILE A 60 2.63 -4.14 4.26
CA ILE A 60 2.95 -5.40 3.56
C ILE A 60 3.22 -6.52 4.56
N SER A 61 4.00 -6.22 5.60
CA SER A 61 4.37 -7.20 6.63
C SER A 61 3.16 -7.72 7.41
N ILE A 62 2.26 -6.82 7.85
CA ILE A 62 1.03 -7.18 8.57
C ILE A 62 0.11 -8.00 7.66
N SER A 63 -0.05 -7.57 6.40
CA SER A 63 -0.90 -8.27 5.43
C SER A 63 -0.42 -9.70 5.20
N ALA A 64 0.88 -9.88 4.99
CA ALA A 64 1.47 -11.20 4.80
C ALA A 64 1.40 -12.08 6.06
N TYR A 65 1.66 -11.51 7.24
CA TYR A 65 1.62 -12.23 8.52
C TYR A 65 0.22 -12.73 8.88
N THR A 66 -0.82 -12.08 8.36
CA THR A 66 -2.21 -12.49 8.61
C THR A 66 -2.60 -13.73 7.79
N ILE A 67 -1.89 -14.05 6.70
CA ILE A 67 -2.23 -15.16 5.79
C ILE A 67 -2.06 -16.55 6.44
N PRO A 68 -0.92 -16.91 7.07
CA PRO A 68 -0.74 -18.24 7.64
C PRO A 68 -1.79 -18.61 8.70
N PRO A 69 -2.20 -17.72 9.62
CA PRO A 69 -3.31 -18.00 10.54
C PRO A 69 -4.61 -18.38 9.84
N TYR A 70 -4.99 -17.68 8.75
CA TYR A 70 -6.17 -18.05 7.96
C TYR A 70 -6.01 -19.41 7.28
N LEU A 71 -4.82 -19.66 6.72
CA LEU A 71 -4.53 -20.89 5.99
C LEU A 71 -4.36 -22.10 6.94
N SER A 72 -4.05 -21.85 8.21
CA SER A 72 -3.96 -22.87 9.27
C SER A 72 -5.30 -23.55 9.59
N HIS A 73 -6.41 -22.95 9.16
CA HIS A 73 -7.72 -23.57 9.22
C HIS A 73 -7.81 -24.80 8.29
N PHE A 74 -7.12 -24.76 7.15
CA PHE A 74 -7.09 -25.86 6.18
C PHE A 74 -5.91 -26.81 6.41
N TRP A 75 -4.74 -26.27 6.77
CA TRP A 75 -3.53 -27.07 7.05
C TRP A 75 -3.04 -26.84 8.49
N PRO A 76 -3.27 -27.79 9.41
CA PRO A 76 -2.86 -27.68 10.82
C PRO A 76 -1.35 -27.48 11.03
N ILE A 77 -0.53 -27.88 10.07
CA ILE A 77 0.93 -27.68 10.04
C ILE A 77 1.31 -26.19 10.14
N LEU A 78 0.44 -25.29 9.67
CA LEU A 78 0.67 -23.84 9.74
C LEU A 78 0.39 -23.25 11.13
N LYS A 79 -0.04 -24.05 12.10
CA LYS A 79 -0.15 -23.62 13.50
C LYS A 79 1.21 -23.50 14.18
N GLU A 80 2.25 -24.16 13.66
CA GLU A 80 3.59 -23.96 14.21
C GLU A 80 4.10 -22.55 13.88
N PRO A 81 4.56 -21.78 14.89
CA PRO A 81 4.94 -20.38 14.70
C PRO A 81 6.13 -20.22 13.73
N VAL A 82 7.03 -21.22 13.69
CA VAL A 82 8.17 -21.23 12.76
C VAL A 82 7.69 -21.41 11.32
N ILE A 83 6.77 -22.35 11.08
CA ILE A 83 6.24 -22.66 9.75
C ILE A 83 5.34 -21.52 9.24
N GLY A 84 4.52 -20.92 10.11
CA GLY A 84 3.70 -19.77 9.76
C GLY A 84 4.53 -18.54 9.38
N THR A 85 5.61 -18.27 10.12
CA THR A 85 6.53 -17.16 9.81
C THR A 85 7.28 -17.42 8.49
N ALA A 86 7.77 -18.65 8.29
CA ALA A 86 8.43 -19.04 7.05
C ALA A 86 7.50 -18.91 5.83
N THR A 87 6.23 -19.28 5.99
CA THR A 87 5.21 -19.13 4.94
C THR A 87 4.95 -17.66 4.61
N SER A 88 4.86 -16.80 5.63
CA SER A 88 4.72 -15.34 5.43
C SER A 88 5.90 -14.75 4.66
N LEU A 89 7.12 -15.13 5.04
CA LEU A 89 8.34 -14.72 4.34
C LEU A 89 8.36 -15.21 2.89
N GLY A 90 7.93 -16.45 2.65
CA GLY A 90 7.78 -17.01 1.31
C GLY A 90 6.79 -16.23 0.45
N ILE A 91 5.65 -15.81 1.03
CA ILE A 91 4.65 -14.98 0.33
C ILE A 91 5.23 -13.60 0.01
N ILE A 92 5.92 -12.96 0.96
CA ILE A 92 6.56 -11.65 0.71
C ILE A 92 7.60 -11.77 -0.41
N LEU A 93 8.46 -12.79 -0.37
CA LEU A 93 9.46 -13.04 -1.41
C LEU A 93 8.80 -13.30 -2.77
N PHE A 94 7.75 -14.11 -2.81
CA PHE A 94 7.01 -14.41 -4.03
C PHE A 94 6.37 -13.15 -4.63
N LEU A 95 5.66 -12.35 -3.82
CA LEU A 95 5.05 -11.10 -4.25
C LEU A 95 6.10 -10.06 -4.67
N MET A 96 7.26 -10.04 -4.01
CA MET A 96 8.39 -9.20 -4.38
C MET A 96 8.97 -9.60 -5.73
N LEU A 97 9.17 -10.90 -5.99
CA LEU A 97 9.62 -11.40 -7.29
C LEU A 97 8.63 -11.05 -8.39
N ILE A 98 7.33 -11.23 -8.15
CA ILE A 98 6.28 -10.81 -9.08
C ILE A 98 6.34 -9.30 -9.31
N ASN A 99 6.51 -8.48 -8.27
CA ASN A 99 6.61 -7.03 -8.44
C ASN A 99 7.85 -6.64 -9.26
N VAL A 100 9.01 -7.21 -8.96
CA VAL A 100 10.27 -6.90 -9.66
C VAL A 100 10.23 -7.32 -11.14
N ILE A 101 9.72 -8.52 -11.44
CA ILE A 101 9.57 -9.01 -12.81
C ILE A 101 8.43 -8.27 -13.52
N GLY A 102 7.33 -8.03 -12.80
CA GLY A 102 6.11 -7.42 -13.28
C GLY A 102 6.22 -5.93 -13.57
N ILE A 103 7.15 -5.17 -12.98
CA ILE A 103 7.30 -3.73 -13.29
C ILE A 103 7.51 -3.48 -14.80
N ARG A 104 8.08 -4.43 -15.54
CA ARG A 104 8.27 -4.29 -17.00
C ARG A 104 7.04 -4.66 -17.84
N GLU A 105 6.22 -5.60 -17.38
CA GLU A 105 5.03 -6.10 -18.10
C GLU A 105 3.71 -5.47 -17.60
N SER A 106 3.65 -5.06 -16.34
CA SER A 106 2.45 -4.54 -15.66
C SER A 106 2.02 -3.17 -16.21
N SER A 107 2.96 -2.32 -16.64
CA SER A 107 2.60 -1.07 -17.33
C SER A 107 1.90 -1.34 -18.68
N ARG A 108 2.34 -2.37 -19.42
CA ARG A 108 1.71 -2.76 -20.70
C ARG A 108 0.40 -3.49 -20.49
N MET A 109 0.33 -4.39 -19.51
CA MET A 109 -0.89 -5.13 -19.16
C MET A 109 -1.98 -4.21 -18.59
N ASN A 110 -1.62 -3.22 -17.79
CA ASN A 110 -2.57 -2.26 -17.25
C ASN A 110 -3.18 -1.39 -18.37
N ILE A 111 -2.35 -0.89 -19.30
CA ILE A 111 -2.84 -0.17 -20.48
C ILE A 111 -3.73 -1.08 -21.34
N PHE A 112 -3.38 -2.35 -21.51
CA PHE A 112 -4.20 -3.33 -22.23
C PHE A 112 -5.56 -3.57 -21.57
N PHE A 113 -5.61 -3.77 -20.26
CA PHE A 113 -6.86 -3.93 -19.52
C PHE A 113 -7.74 -2.68 -19.57
N ILE A 114 -7.14 -1.49 -19.40
CA ILE A 114 -7.85 -0.21 -19.53
C ILE A 114 -8.43 -0.05 -20.95
N SER A 115 -7.69 -0.46 -21.98
CA SER A 115 -8.14 -0.39 -23.38
C SER A 115 -9.34 -1.31 -23.65
N ILE A 116 -9.32 -2.52 -23.10
CA ILE A 116 -10.44 -3.47 -23.21
C ILE A 116 -11.67 -2.96 -22.47
N ASP A 117 -11.49 -2.41 -21.27
CA ASP A 117 -12.59 -1.90 -20.45
C ASP A 117 -13.30 -0.74 -21.16
N ILE A 118 -12.54 0.19 -21.73
CA ILE A 118 -13.09 1.30 -22.54
C ILE A 118 -13.77 0.81 -23.81
N ALA A 119 -13.26 -0.25 -24.46
CA ALA A 119 -13.87 -0.80 -25.68
C ALA A 119 -15.14 -1.62 -25.41
N THR A 120 -15.31 -2.11 -24.18
CA THR A 120 -16.45 -2.95 -23.78
C THR A 120 -17.59 -2.12 -23.17
N GLN A 121 -17.27 -0.94 -22.64
CA GLN A 121 -18.21 0.00 -22.04
C GLN A 121 -18.85 0.92 -23.09
#